data_AF-A0A292YDP9-F1
#
_entry.id   AF-A0A292YDP9-F1
#
_cell.length_a   1.000
_cell.length_b   1.000
_cell.length_c   1.000
_cell.angle_alpha   90.00
_cell.angle_beta   90.00
_cell.angle_gamma   90.00
#
_symmetry.space_group_name_H-M   'P 1'
#
loop_
_entity.id
_entity.type
_entity.pdbx_description
1 polymer ?
#
loop_
_entity_poly.entity_id
_entity_poly.type
_entity_poly.pdbx_seq_one_letter_code
_entity_poly.pdbx_strand_id
1 'polypeptide(L)'
;MATASDHFDQYKRNRALLGNLATLSPPPWDWMVTITFYAAVHLVEYIIVSKLNKSSENHDQRKKYIAMVSELKPIGKIYMRLEFISHQSRYQCIPFNEKSYKQCLKQLEDIENKLI
;
A
#
# COMPACT_ATOMS: atom_id res chain seq x y z
N MET A 1 -7.60 10.05 15.72
CA MET A 1 -7.66 9.13 14.57
C MET A 1 -7.35 9.97 13.34
N ALA A 2 -6.53 9.48 12.40
CA ALA A 2 -6.17 10.26 11.21
C ALA A 2 -7.41 10.47 10.32
N THR A 3 -7.48 11.62 9.66
CA THR A 3 -8.57 11.94 8.73
C THR A 3 -8.34 11.29 7.36
N ALA A 4 -9.36 11.30 6.50
CA ALA A 4 -9.21 10.91 5.10
C ALA A 4 -8.09 11.72 4.40
N SER A 5 -8.04 13.03 4.63
CA SER A 5 -6.98 13.89 4.07
C SER A 5 -5.60 13.47 4.53
N ASP A 6 -5.42 13.20 5.83
CA ASP A 6 -4.12 12.78 6.39
C ASP A 6 -3.62 11.49 5.73
N HIS A 7 -4.53 10.53 5.50
CA HIS A 7 -4.20 9.29 4.81
C HIS A 7 -3.84 9.54 3.35
N PHE A 8 -4.59 10.37 2.63
CA PHE A 8 -4.28 10.68 1.24
C PHE A 8 -2.93 11.42 1.10
N ASP A 9 -2.60 12.32 2.04
CA ASP A 9 -1.32 13.00 2.10
C ASP A 9 -0.17 12.04 2.41
N GLN A 10 -0.36 11.06 3.29
CA GLN A 10 0.64 10.03 3.55
C GLN A 10 0.84 9.11 2.34
N TYR A 11 -0.23 8.76 1.60
CA TYR A 11 -0.13 8.05 0.32
C TYR A 11 0.74 8.82 -0.68
N LYS A 12 0.46 10.10 -0.91
CA LYS A 12 1.25 10.95 -1.83
C LYS A 12 2.72 11.02 -1.43
N ARG A 13 3.01 11.20 -0.13
CA ARG A 13 4.39 11.22 0.39
C ARG A 13 5.10 9.89 0.17
N ASN A 14 4.45 8.77 0.43
CA ASN A 14 5.02 7.44 0.19
C ASN A 14 5.27 7.22 -1.31
N ARG A 15 4.33 7.62 -2.18
CA ARG A 15 4.47 7.51 -3.64
C ARG A 15 5.64 8.33 -4.17
N ALA A 16 5.80 9.57 -3.69
CA ALA A 16 6.93 10.43 -4.04
C ALA A 16 8.27 9.85 -3.54
N LEU A 17 8.28 9.32 -2.31
CA LEU A 17 9.48 8.68 -1.73
C LEU A 17 9.98 7.50 -2.58
N LEU A 18 9.08 6.69 -3.16
CA LEU A 18 9.47 5.61 -4.06
C LEU A 18 10.27 6.12 -5.27
N GLY A 19 9.87 7.26 -5.85
CA GLY A 19 10.60 7.90 -6.95
C GLY A 19 12.01 8.32 -6.52
N ASN A 20 12.14 8.91 -5.34
CA ASN A 20 13.44 9.31 -4.80
C ASN A 20 14.35 8.10 -4.54
N LEU A 21 13.83 7.03 -3.93
CA LEU A 21 14.61 5.83 -3.63
C LEU A 21 15.10 5.10 -4.89
N ALA A 22 14.35 5.18 -5.99
CA ALA A 22 14.75 4.60 -7.27
C ALA A 22 16.02 5.27 -7.87
N THR A 23 16.41 6.45 -7.39
CA THR A 23 17.61 7.17 -7.85
C THR A 23 18.89 6.77 -7.12
N LEU A 24 18.79 6.01 -6.02
CA LEU A 24 19.94 5.55 -5.25
C LEU A 24 20.70 4.42 -5.96
N SER A 25 21.97 4.19 -5.62
CA SER A 25 22.78 3.12 -6.22
C SER A 25 23.56 2.33 -5.16
N PRO A 26 23.19 1.07 -4.87
CA PRO A 26 21.99 0.38 -5.37
C PRO A 26 20.71 0.91 -4.70
N PRO A 27 19.54 0.84 -5.36
CA PRO A 27 18.26 1.14 -4.72
C PRO A 27 17.95 0.16 -3.58
N PRO A 28 17.35 0.64 -2.46
CA PRO A 28 16.97 -0.22 -1.33
C PRO A 28 15.65 -0.95 -1.63
N TRP A 29 15.74 -2.03 -2.40
CA TRP A 29 14.56 -2.74 -2.95
C TRP A 29 13.57 -3.25 -1.89
N ASP A 30 14.07 -3.70 -0.74
CA ASP A 30 13.27 -4.15 0.40
C ASP A 30 12.39 -3.01 0.95
N TRP A 31 12.98 -1.82 1.12
CA TRP A 31 12.25 -0.63 1.52
C TRP A 31 11.28 -0.16 0.47
N MET A 32 11.66 -0.20 -0.81
CA MET A 32 10.77 0.21 -1.90
C MET A 32 9.52 -0.67 -1.98
N VAL A 33 9.67 -2.00 -1.84
CA VAL A 33 8.53 -2.92 -1.74
C VAL A 33 7.67 -2.64 -0.51
N THR A 34 8.30 -2.41 0.65
CA THR A 34 7.61 -2.09 1.90
C THR A 34 6.80 -0.79 1.78
N ILE A 35 7.42 0.28 1.27
CA ILE A 35 6.77 1.58 1.07
C ILE A 35 5.65 1.50 0.04
N THR A 36 5.78 0.65 -0.99
CA THR A 36 4.71 0.37 -1.96
C THR A 36 3.46 -0.17 -1.26
N PHE A 37 3.64 -1.11 -0.32
CA PHE A 37 2.54 -1.59 0.51
C PHE A 37 1.96 -0.49 1.40
N TYR A 38 2.79 0.32 2.07
CA TYR A 38 2.28 1.43 2.89
C TYR A 38 1.55 2.51 2.09
N ALA A 39 1.95 2.76 0.83
CA ALA A 39 1.18 3.62 -0.07
C ALA A 39 -0.23 3.03 -0.30
N ALA A 40 -0.33 1.73 -0.57
CA ALA A 40 -1.61 1.04 -0.70
C ALA A 40 -2.45 1.07 0.58
N VAL A 41 -1.82 0.89 1.76
CA VAL A 41 -2.50 1.02 3.07
C VAL A 41 -3.19 2.37 3.19
N HIS A 42 -2.46 3.44 2.93
CA HIS A 42 -3.00 4.79 3.11
C HIS A 42 -4.04 5.17 2.07
N LEU A 43 -3.92 4.68 0.84
CA LEU A 43 -4.97 4.88 -0.16
C LEU A 43 -6.24 4.09 0.20
N VAL A 44 -6.11 2.87 0.73
CA VAL A 44 -7.25 2.08 1.22
C VAL A 44 -7.89 2.76 2.44
N GLU A 45 -7.11 3.21 3.43
CA GLU A 45 -7.64 3.91 4.60
C GLU A 45 -8.34 5.22 4.23
N TYR A 46 -7.84 5.95 3.24
CA TYR A 46 -8.52 7.13 2.69
C TYR A 46 -9.97 6.80 2.27
N ILE A 47 -10.16 5.71 1.51
CA ILE A 47 -11.50 5.26 1.10
C ILE A 47 -12.32 4.77 2.29
N ILE A 48 -11.74 3.99 3.20
CA ILE A 48 -12.44 3.47 4.39
C ILE A 48 -12.97 4.63 5.25
N VAL A 49 -12.13 5.61 5.59
CA VAL A 49 -12.52 6.77 6.40
C VAL A 49 -13.59 7.59 5.67
N SER A 50 -13.43 7.80 4.36
CA SER A 50 -14.39 8.55 3.55
C SER A 50 -15.77 7.89 3.48
N LYS A 51 -15.85 6.55 3.55
CA LYS A 51 -17.12 5.80 3.42
C LYS A 51 -17.75 5.42 4.75
N LEU A 52 -16.95 5.12 5.76
CA LEU A 52 -17.40 4.58 7.04
C LEU A 52 -17.24 5.54 8.22
N ASN A 53 -16.57 6.69 8.02
CA ASN A 53 -16.21 7.64 9.07
C ASN A 53 -15.45 6.99 10.25
N LYS A 54 -14.63 5.97 9.94
CA LYS A 54 -13.79 5.19 10.88
C LYS A 54 -12.52 4.74 10.16
N SER A 55 -11.41 4.57 10.87
CA SER A 55 -10.19 3.94 10.34
C SER A 55 -10.04 2.50 10.83
N SER A 56 -9.19 1.71 10.19
CA SER A 56 -8.73 0.46 10.79
C SER A 56 -7.61 0.71 11.81
N GLU A 57 -7.55 -0.13 12.83
CA GLU A 57 -6.50 -0.12 13.87
C GLU A 57 -5.42 -1.16 13.57
N ASN A 58 -5.76 -2.19 12.78
CA ASN A 58 -4.88 -3.30 12.44
C ASN A 58 -5.22 -3.92 11.08
N HIS A 59 -4.35 -4.82 10.61
CA HIS A 59 -4.48 -5.47 9.31
C HIS A 59 -5.77 -6.27 9.15
N ASP A 60 -6.21 -6.98 10.20
CA ASP A 60 -7.42 -7.82 10.13
C ASP A 60 -8.68 -6.98 10.04
N GLN A 61 -8.75 -5.89 10.79
CA GLN A 61 -9.84 -4.93 10.69
C GLN A 61 -9.87 -4.28 9.30
N ARG A 62 -8.71 -3.94 8.73
CA ARG A 62 -8.63 -3.39 7.37
C ARG A 62 -9.14 -4.39 6.33
N LYS A 63 -8.78 -5.66 6.43
CA LYS A 63 -9.30 -6.73 5.54
C LYS A 63 -10.82 -6.85 5.61
N LYS A 64 -11.40 -6.76 6.82
CA LYS A 64 -12.85 -6.72 7.01
C LYS A 64 -13.49 -5.53 6.30
N TYR A 65 -12.89 -4.34 6.42
CA TYR A 65 -13.39 -3.14 5.75
C TYR A 65 -13.25 -3.20 4.23
N ILE A 66 -12.14 -3.73 3.70
CA ILE A 66 -11.96 -4.00 2.27
C ILE A 66 -13.07 -4.93 1.73
N ALA A 67 -13.45 -5.96 2.49
CA ALA A 67 -14.52 -6.87 2.10
C ALA A 67 -15.92 -6.24 2.20
N MET A 68 -16.08 -5.21 3.03
CA MET A 68 -17.37 -4.53 3.27
C MET A 68 -17.64 -3.41 2.27
N VAL A 69 -16.64 -2.56 2.01
CA VAL A 69 -16.75 -1.39 1.14
C VAL A 69 -16.70 -1.81 -0.33
N SER A 70 -17.76 -1.52 -1.09
CA SER A 70 -17.94 -1.93 -2.49
C SER A 70 -16.76 -1.57 -3.39
N GLU A 71 -16.23 -0.36 -3.23
CA GLU A 71 -15.14 0.21 -4.03
C GLU A 71 -13.81 -0.51 -3.78
N LEU A 72 -13.64 -1.12 -2.60
CA LEU A 72 -12.42 -1.82 -2.21
C LEU A 72 -12.45 -3.32 -2.55
N LYS A 73 -13.62 -3.91 -2.76
CA LYS A 73 -13.75 -5.34 -3.10
C LYS A 73 -12.89 -5.75 -4.31
N PRO A 74 -12.85 -5.01 -5.44
CA PRO A 74 -12.05 -5.41 -6.60
C PRO A 74 -10.55 -5.46 -6.33
N ILE A 75 -10.04 -4.63 -5.42
CA ILE A 75 -8.61 -4.52 -5.14
C ILE A 75 -8.13 -5.43 -4.03
N GLY A 76 -9.04 -6.11 -3.30
CA GLY A 76 -8.70 -6.83 -2.07
C GLY A 76 -7.61 -7.89 -2.26
N LYS A 77 -7.66 -8.66 -3.37
CA LYS A 77 -6.63 -9.66 -3.68
C LYS A 77 -5.26 -9.03 -3.93
N ILE A 78 -5.23 -7.88 -4.61
CA ILE A 78 -3.99 -7.16 -4.93
C ILE A 78 -3.39 -6.59 -3.63
N TYR A 79 -4.23 -5.95 -2.80
CA TYR A 79 -3.82 -5.43 -1.50
C TYR A 79 -3.23 -6.52 -0.59
N MET A 80 -3.90 -7.68 -0.47
CA MET A 80 -3.40 -8.79 0.36
C MET A 80 -2.07 -9.35 -0.14
N ARG A 81 -1.82 -9.31 -1.46
CA ARG A 81 -0.52 -9.71 -2.00
C ARG A 81 0.58 -8.71 -1.61
N LEU A 82 0.32 -7.41 -1.71
CA LEU A 82 1.30 -6.40 -1.26
C LEU A 82 1.61 -6.53 0.23
N GLU A 83 0.59 -6.79 1.07
CA GLU A 83 0.78 -7.06 2.50
C GLU A 83 1.70 -8.26 2.74
N PHE A 84 1.42 -9.37 2.06
CA PHE A 84 2.23 -10.58 2.16
C PHE A 84 3.69 -10.31 1.77
N ILE A 85 3.92 -9.66 0.63
CA ILE A 85 5.27 -9.36 0.14
C ILE A 85 6.01 -8.41 1.10
N SER A 86 5.33 -7.38 1.61
CA SER A 86 5.93 -6.49 2.62
C SER A 86 6.31 -7.25 3.89
N HIS A 87 5.49 -8.20 4.33
CA HIS A 87 5.80 -9.03 5.49
C HIS A 87 7.03 -9.92 5.23
N GLN A 88 7.14 -10.52 4.03
CA GLN A 88 8.32 -11.27 3.61
C GLN A 88 9.59 -10.41 3.64
N SER A 89 9.51 -9.19 3.12
CA SER A 89 10.64 -8.24 3.11
C SER A 89 11.10 -7.89 4.52
N ARG A 90 10.17 -7.55 5.42
CA ARG A 90 10.52 -6.99 6.74
C ARG A 90 10.81 -8.03 7.80
N TYR A 91 10.09 -9.14 7.81
CA TYR A 91 10.13 -10.10 8.91
C TYR A 91 10.77 -11.43 8.55
N GLN A 92 10.82 -11.77 7.26
CA GLN A 92 11.48 -12.98 6.78
C GLN A 92 12.84 -12.69 6.13
N CYS A 93 13.24 -11.42 6.06
CA CYS A 93 14.52 -10.97 5.50
C CYS A 93 14.78 -11.50 4.08
N ILE A 94 13.72 -11.74 3.30
CA ILE A 94 13.85 -12.22 1.92
C ILE A 94 14.41 -11.07 1.07
N PRO A 95 15.50 -11.29 0.30
CA PRO A 95 16.07 -10.24 -0.54
C PRO A 95 15.15 -9.94 -1.73
N PHE A 96 15.00 -8.65 -2.02
CA PHE A 96 14.24 -8.14 -3.16
C PHE A 96 15.16 -7.49 -4.19
N ASN A 97 14.68 -7.43 -5.44
CA ASN A 97 15.39 -6.81 -6.55
C ASN A 97 14.42 -5.96 -7.38
N GLU A 98 14.95 -5.32 -8.42
CA GLU A 98 14.20 -4.44 -9.32
C GLU A 98 12.95 -5.12 -9.91
N LYS A 99 13.05 -6.40 -10.30
CA LYS A 99 11.91 -7.14 -10.88
C LYS A 99 10.77 -7.27 -9.88
N SER A 100 11.08 -7.65 -8.65
CA SER A 100 10.08 -7.77 -7.60
C SER A 100 9.47 -6.42 -7.22
N TYR A 101 10.30 -5.36 -7.17
CA TYR A 101 9.81 -4.00 -6.96
C TYR A 101 8.85 -3.55 -8.07
N LYS A 102 9.21 -3.71 -9.35
CA LYS A 102 8.35 -3.36 -10.49
C LYS A 102 7.01 -4.09 -10.46
N GLN A 103 7.00 -5.35 -10.02
CA GLN A 103 5.76 -6.09 -9.83
C GLN A 103 4.87 -5.48 -8.74
N CYS A 104 5.45 -5.13 -7.58
CA CYS A 104 4.71 -4.46 -6.51
C CYS A 104 4.21 -3.08 -6.94
N LEU A 105 5.04 -2.33 -7.68
CA LEU A 105 4.68 -1.01 -8.18
C LEU A 105 3.49 -1.08 -9.14
N LYS A 106 3.51 -2.04 -10.07
CA LYS A 106 2.37 -2.29 -10.96
C LYS A 106 1.10 -2.63 -10.19
N GLN A 107 1.22 -3.41 -9.12
CA GLN A 107 0.07 -3.73 -8.25
C GLN A 107 -0.47 -2.50 -7.52
N LEU A 108 0.41 -1.58 -7.08
CA LEU A 108 -0.02 -0.31 -6.53
C LEU A 108 -0.74 0.53 -7.59
N GLU A 109 -0.21 0.61 -8.81
CA GLU A 109 -0.84 1.31 -9.94
C GLU A 109 -2.21 0.72 -10.29
N ASP A 110 -2.37 -0.60 -10.23
CA ASP A 110 -3.67 -1.27 -10.41
C ASP A 110 -4.67 -0.87 -9.30
N ILE A 111 -4.20 -0.63 -8.06
CA ILE A 111 -5.03 -0.10 -6.97
C ILE A 111 -5.37 1.37 -7.23
N GLU A 112 -4.38 2.19 -7.60
CA GLU A 112 -4.54 3.61 -7.93
C GLU A 112 -5.63 3.78 -8.99
N ASN A 113 -5.49 3.11 -10.14
CA ASN A 113 -6.44 3.16 -11.27
C ASN A 113 -7.88 2.74 -10.94
N LYS A 114 -8.10 2.08 -9.79
CA LYS A 114 -9.44 1.66 -9.34
C LYS A 114 -10.06 2.62 -8.33
N LEU A 115 -9.24 3.40 -7.63
CA LEU A 115 -9.69 4.21 -6.49
C LEU A 115 -9.58 5.72 -6.74
N ILE A 116 -8.72 6.15 -7.67
CA ILE A 116 -8.50 7.55 -8.07
C ILE A 116 -8.38 7.67 -9.59
#